data_AF-A0A840TTT9-F1
#
_entry.id   AF-A0A840TTT9-F1
#
_cell.length_a   1.000
_cell.length_b   1.000
_cell.length_c   1.000
_cell.angle_alpha   90.00
_cell.angle_beta   90.00
_cell.angle_gamma   90.00
#
_symmetry.space_group_name_H-M   'P 1'
#
loop_
_entity.id
_entity.type
_entity.pdbx_description
1 polymer ?
#
loop_
_entity_poly.entity_id
_entity_poly.type
_entity_poly.pdbx_seq_one_letter_code
_entity_poly.pdbx_strand_id
1 'polypeptide(L)'
;MDRNELISTVVKWAKSHGFKDIQANIEGYDTPKSYERAADSQLFTPDVTATNMFNKHYLEVSMKTDTLRSSVSKWKLLSELASLKGGKLYLMAPRGHVRFTRDIVAQHNIPAEVVKID
;
A
#
# COMPACT_ATOMS: atom_id res chain seq x y z
N MET A 1 -6.82 5.94 -15.77
CA MET A 1 -7.37 5.87 -14.41
C MET A 1 -6.49 6.72 -13.55
N ASP A 2 -7.07 7.70 -12.89
CA ASP A 2 -6.34 8.59 -11.99
C ASP A 2 -5.90 7.83 -10.72
N ARG A 3 -4.83 8.28 -10.06
CA ARG A 3 -4.33 7.62 -8.84
C ARG A 3 -5.38 7.68 -7.72
N ASN A 4 -6.13 8.77 -7.60
CA ASN A 4 -7.15 8.90 -6.55
C ASN A 4 -8.32 7.95 -6.80
N GLU A 5 -8.68 7.70 -8.06
CA GLU A 5 -9.70 6.69 -8.43
C GLU A 5 -9.28 5.28 -8.01
N LEU A 6 -8.00 4.95 -8.19
CA LEU A 6 -7.44 3.67 -7.75
C LEU A 6 -7.44 3.57 -6.22
N ILE A 7 -7.03 4.63 -5.51
CA ILE A 7 -7.09 4.65 -4.04
C ILE A 7 -8.53 4.48 -3.55
N SER A 8 -9.50 5.14 -4.19
CA SER A 8 -10.92 4.95 -3.88
C SER A 8 -11.38 3.50 -4.09
N THR A 9 -10.88 2.84 -5.14
CA THR A 9 -11.13 1.41 -5.40
C THR A 9 -10.51 0.52 -4.31
N VAL A 10 -9.30 0.84 -3.86
CA VAL A 10 -8.66 0.15 -2.72
C VAL A 10 -9.46 0.32 -1.44
N VAL A 11 -10.00 1.52 -1.17
CA VAL A 11 -10.86 1.74 -0.01
C VAL A 11 -12.14 0.92 -0.09
N LYS A 12 -12.79 0.85 -1.26
CA LYS A 12 -13.99 0.01 -1.47
C LYS A 12 -13.67 -1.47 -1.23
N TRP A 13 -12.53 -1.94 -1.74
CA TRP A 13 -12.04 -3.30 -1.50
C TRP A 13 -11.80 -3.56 -0.02
N ALA A 14 -11.12 -2.66 0.69
CA ALA A 14 -10.87 -2.80 2.12
C ALA A 14 -12.18 -2.92 2.91
N LYS A 15 -13.16 -2.05 2.62
CA LYS A 15 -14.50 -2.10 3.25
C LYS A 15 -15.19 -3.44 3.00
N SER A 16 -15.18 -3.95 1.77
CA SER A 16 -15.85 -5.22 1.45
C SER A 16 -15.17 -6.44 2.09
N HIS A 17 -13.90 -6.33 2.48
CA HIS A 17 -13.14 -7.38 3.15
C HIS A 17 -13.13 -7.24 4.69
N GLY A 18 -13.99 -6.38 5.24
CA GLY A 18 -14.20 -6.25 6.69
C GLY A 18 -13.15 -5.41 7.42
N PHE A 19 -12.29 -4.68 6.69
CA PHE A 19 -11.36 -3.75 7.30
C PHE A 19 -12.09 -2.54 7.91
N LYS A 20 -11.54 -2.02 9.01
CA LYS A 20 -12.05 -0.88 9.78
C LYS A 20 -10.98 0.20 9.91
N ASP A 21 -11.33 1.33 10.52
CA ASP A 21 -10.41 2.46 10.80
C ASP A 21 -9.62 2.91 9.56
N ILE A 22 -10.33 3.00 8.44
CA ILE A 22 -9.71 3.27 7.13
C ILE A 22 -9.30 4.73 7.04
N GLN A 23 -8.00 4.93 6.85
CA GLN A 23 -7.38 6.21 6.48
C GLN A 23 -6.93 6.12 5.03
N ALA A 24 -7.09 7.18 4.24
CA ALA A 24 -6.71 7.19 2.84
C ALA A 24 -6.11 8.53 2.42
N ASN A 25 -5.08 8.50 1.58
CA ASN A 25 -4.39 9.68 1.07
C ASN A 25 -5.13 10.29 -0.14
N ILE A 26 -6.42 10.55 0.05
CA ILE A 26 -7.34 11.19 -0.89
C ILE A 26 -8.34 12.05 -0.12
N GLU A 27 -9.01 12.97 -0.80
CA GLU A 27 -10.03 13.82 -0.20
C GLU A 27 -11.20 13.00 0.41
N GLY A 28 -11.71 13.49 1.54
CA GLY A 28 -12.84 12.86 2.24
C GLY A 28 -12.46 11.74 3.23
N TYR A 29 -11.16 11.51 3.46
CA TYR A 29 -10.66 10.57 4.47
C TYR A 29 -9.60 11.23 5.35
N ASP A 30 -9.40 10.69 6.54
CA ASP A 30 -8.23 11.03 7.36
C ASP A 30 -6.96 10.58 6.63
N THR A 31 -5.99 11.49 6.52
CA THR A 31 -4.70 11.20 5.89
C THR A 31 -3.89 10.23 6.76
N PRO A 32 -3.35 9.14 6.19
CA PRO A 32 -2.45 8.26 6.90
C PRO A 32 -1.20 8.98 7.42
N LYS A 33 -0.70 8.53 8.57
CA LYS A 33 0.59 9.02 9.10
C LYS A 33 1.71 8.80 8.07
N SER A 34 2.43 9.87 7.76
CA SER A 34 3.65 9.83 6.96
C SER A 34 4.86 9.33 7.77
N TYR A 35 5.78 8.68 7.09
CA TYR A 35 7.03 8.19 7.65
C TYR A 35 8.21 8.85 6.96
N GLU A 36 9.13 9.40 7.72
CA GLU A 36 10.33 10.04 7.20
C GLU A 36 11.51 9.05 7.21
N ARG A 37 12.22 8.94 6.10
CA ARG A 37 13.50 8.25 6.05
C ARG A 37 14.60 9.20 6.53
N ALA A 38 15.25 8.84 7.65
CA ALA A 38 16.28 9.66 8.29
C ALA A 38 17.49 10.00 7.38
N ALA A 39 17.79 9.17 6.37
CA ALA A 39 18.96 9.37 5.51
C ALA A 39 18.85 10.59 4.59
N ASP A 40 17.63 10.96 4.17
CA ASP A 40 17.41 12.01 3.16
C ASP A 40 16.08 12.76 3.32
N SER A 41 15.46 12.64 4.49
CA SER A 41 14.16 13.25 4.81
C SER A 41 13.04 12.90 3.82
N GLN A 42 13.18 11.81 3.06
CA GLN A 42 12.14 11.39 2.14
C GLN A 42 10.90 10.96 2.92
N LEU A 43 9.78 11.62 2.66
CA LEU A 43 8.48 11.30 3.26
C LEU A 43 7.74 10.22 2.47
N PHE A 44 7.25 9.23 3.20
CA PHE A 44 6.44 8.13 2.69
C PHE A 44 5.07 8.17 3.37
N THR A 45 4.06 8.67 2.64
CA THR A 45 2.66 8.62 3.07
C THR A 45 1.99 7.37 2.47
N PRO A 46 1.46 6.45 3.28
CA PRO A 46 0.67 5.33 2.77
C PRO A 46 -0.53 5.79 1.95
N ASP A 47 -0.90 5.05 0.91
CA ASP A 47 -2.12 5.32 0.15
C ASP A 47 -3.36 5.03 0.99
N VAL A 48 -3.39 3.88 1.66
CA VAL A 48 -4.47 3.49 2.58
C VAL A 48 -3.89 2.74 3.77
N THR A 49 -4.41 3.00 4.97
CA THR A 49 -4.21 2.13 6.13
C THR A 49 -5.54 1.70 6.69
N ALA A 50 -5.60 0.48 7.24
CA ALA A 50 -6.81 -0.05 7.82
C ALA A 50 -6.49 -1.10 8.90
N THR A 51 -7.47 -1.41 9.73
CA THR A 51 -7.34 -2.38 10.82
C THR A 51 -8.23 -3.59 10.56
N ASN A 52 -7.73 -4.80 10.83
CA ASN A 52 -8.54 -6.01 10.93
C ASN A 52 -8.05 -6.86 12.09
N MET A 53 -8.96 -7.35 12.94
CA MET A 53 -8.62 -8.11 14.15
C MET A 53 -7.49 -7.48 14.98
N PHE A 54 -7.56 -6.16 15.20
CA PHE A 54 -6.54 -5.35 15.92
C PHE A 54 -5.20 -5.17 15.22
N ASN A 55 -4.97 -5.83 14.08
CA ASN A 55 -3.74 -5.69 13.31
C ASN A 55 -3.85 -4.53 12.33
N LYS A 56 -2.78 -3.73 12.21
CA LYS A 56 -2.73 -2.60 11.27
C LYS A 56 -2.13 -3.04 9.94
N HIS A 57 -2.88 -2.83 8.88
CA HIS A 57 -2.52 -3.15 7.51
C HIS A 57 -2.28 -1.88 6.69
N TYR A 58 -1.46 -2.05 5.66
CA TYR A 58 -1.12 -1.00 4.71
C TYR A 58 -1.53 -1.50 3.33
N LEU A 59 -2.22 -0.68 2.55
CA LEU A 59 -2.65 -1.01 1.20
C LEU A 59 -2.12 0.06 0.25
N GLU A 60 -1.38 -0.35 -0.77
CA GLU A 60 -0.69 0.52 -1.72
C GLU A 60 -1.11 0.22 -3.16
N VAL A 61 -1.40 1.27 -3.93
CA VAL A 61 -1.63 1.13 -5.37
C VAL A 61 -0.28 0.89 -6.06
N SER A 62 -0.12 -0.32 -6.60
CA SER A 62 1.08 -0.74 -7.31
C SER A 62 0.89 -0.61 -8.83
N MET A 63 1.64 0.33 -9.43
CA MET A 63 1.67 0.54 -10.88
C MET A 63 3.11 0.62 -11.34
N LYS A 64 3.33 0.37 -12.64
CA LYS A 64 4.63 0.59 -13.26
C LYS A 64 4.84 2.10 -13.37
N THR A 65 5.88 2.61 -12.70
CA THR A 65 6.26 4.01 -12.72
C THR A 65 7.77 4.14 -12.97
N ASP A 66 8.21 5.32 -13.39
CA ASP A 66 9.64 5.63 -13.54
C ASP A 66 10.38 5.69 -12.19
N THR A 67 9.63 5.69 -11.09
CA THR A 67 10.11 5.80 -9.71
C THR A 67 10.15 4.47 -8.95
N LEU A 68 10.33 3.36 -9.66
CA LEU A 68 10.31 2.00 -9.10
C LEU A 68 11.18 1.83 -7.84
N ARG A 69 12.38 2.41 -7.80
CA ARG A 69 13.27 2.35 -6.62
C ARG A 69 12.60 2.96 -5.38
N SER A 70 11.91 4.09 -5.54
CA SER A 70 11.19 4.76 -4.45
C SER A 70 10.02 3.89 -3.98
N SER A 71 9.26 3.29 -4.90
CA SER A 71 8.18 2.37 -4.57
C SER A 71 8.68 1.15 -3.81
N VAL A 72 9.79 0.54 -4.24
CA VAL A 72 10.41 -0.60 -3.53
C VAL A 72 10.84 -0.20 -2.11
N SER A 73 11.46 0.97 -1.93
CA SER A 73 11.81 1.49 -0.60
C SER A 73 10.58 1.69 0.29
N LYS A 74 9.52 2.29 -0.26
CA LYS A 74 8.25 2.48 0.45
C LYS A 74 7.65 1.14 0.86
N TRP A 75 7.57 0.17 -0.05
CA TRP A 75 6.97 -1.14 0.22
C TRP A 75 7.74 -1.94 1.26
N LYS A 76 9.08 -1.90 1.26
CA LYS A 76 9.88 -2.52 2.34
C LYS A 76 9.54 -1.93 3.70
N LEU A 77 9.55 -0.60 3.81
CA LEU A 77 9.20 0.09 5.05
C LEU A 77 7.79 -0.29 5.53
N LEU A 78 6.79 -0.23 4.65
CA LEU A 78 5.41 -0.53 5.02
C LEU A 78 5.22 -2.01 5.38
N SER A 79 5.91 -2.92 4.70
CA SER A 79 5.91 -4.35 5.03
C SER A 79 6.47 -4.61 6.41
N GLU A 80 7.59 -3.97 6.77
CA GLU A 80 8.19 -4.10 8.11
C GLU A 80 7.25 -3.53 9.18
N LEU A 81 6.70 -2.34 8.94
CA LEU A 81 5.75 -1.71 9.87
C LEU A 81 4.47 -2.54 10.05
N ALA A 82 3.96 -3.16 8.99
CA ALA A 82 2.82 -4.06 9.06
C ALA A 82 3.15 -5.27 9.93
N SER A 83 4.31 -5.90 9.69
CA SER A 83 4.77 -7.09 10.41
C SER A 83 4.93 -6.82 11.91
N LEU A 84 5.51 -5.67 12.28
CA LEU A 84 5.63 -5.24 13.68
C LEU A 84 4.27 -5.06 14.38
N LYS A 85 3.20 -4.83 13.61
CA LYS A 85 1.82 -4.62 14.10
C LYS A 85 0.92 -5.82 13.86
N GLY A 86 1.49 -7.00 13.58
CA GLY A 86 0.74 -8.23 13.28
C GLY A 86 -0.07 -8.18 11.98
N GLY A 87 0.09 -7.13 11.18
CA GLY A 87 -0.64 -6.91 9.94
C GLY A 87 0.15 -7.33 8.70
N LYS A 88 -0.35 -6.89 7.55
CA LYS A 88 0.20 -7.19 6.23
C LYS A 88 0.25 -5.96 5.35
N LEU A 89 1.19 -5.96 4.41
CA LEU A 89 1.17 -5.07 3.25
C LEU A 89 0.38 -5.72 2.12
N TYR A 90 -0.60 -5.00 1.57
CA TYR A 90 -1.31 -5.37 0.35
C TYR A 90 -0.88 -4.44 -0.79
N LEU A 91 -0.37 -5.03 -1.87
CA LEU A 91 -0.08 -4.30 -3.11
C LEU A 91 -1.24 -4.51 -4.09
N MET A 92 -2.01 -3.44 -4.26
CA MET A 92 -3.23 -3.39 -5.05
C MET A 92 -2.86 -3.05 -6.48
N ALA A 93 -2.88 -4.05 -7.36
CA ALA A 93 -2.42 -3.94 -8.75
C ALA A 93 -3.61 -3.88 -9.71
N PRO A 94 -3.77 -2.82 -10.52
CA PRO A 94 -4.77 -2.79 -11.57
C PRO A 94 -4.46 -3.83 -12.65
N ARG A 95 -5.45 -4.12 -13.50
CA ARG A 95 -5.30 -5.05 -14.62
C ARG A 95 -4.04 -4.72 -15.45
N GLY A 96 -3.30 -5.76 -15.84
CA GLY A 96 -2.03 -5.63 -16.57
C GLY A 96 -0.79 -5.40 -15.70
N HIS A 97 -0.94 -5.03 -14.43
CA HIS A 97 0.18 -4.71 -13.54
C HIS A 97 0.50 -5.81 -12.51
N VAL A 98 -0.40 -6.78 -12.32
CA VAL A 98 -0.26 -7.86 -11.32
C VAL A 98 1.06 -8.63 -11.48
N ARG A 99 1.41 -9.04 -12.70
CA ARG A 99 2.65 -9.79 -12.96
C ARG A 99 3.87 -8.94 -12.61
N PHE A 100 3.91 -7.70 -13.10
CA PHE A 100 4.97 -6.75 -12.79
C PHE A 100 5.14 -6.58 -11.27
N THR A 101 4.05 -6.35 -10.53
CA THR A 101 4.11 -6.21 -9.07
C THR A 101 4.65 -7.47 -8.40
N ARG A 102 4.19 -8.67 -8.81
CA ARG A 102 4.69 -9.94 -8.26
C ARG A 102 6.18 -10.16 -8.53
N ASP A 103 6.63 -9.86 -9.74
CA ASP A 103 8.04 -10.00 -10.13
C ASP A 103 8.93 -9.10 -9.26
N ILE A 104 8.52 -7.85 -9.03
CA ILE A 104 9.26 -6.90 -8.17
C ILE A 104 9.28 -7.34 -6.70
N VAL A 105 8.12 -7.78 -6.18
CA VAL A 105 8.01 -8.28 -4.80
C VAL A 105 8.93 -9.49 -4.58
N ALA A 106 8.94 -10.43 -5.52
CA ALA A 106 9.80 -11.61 -5.48
C ALA A 106 11.28 -11.23 -5.61
N GLN A 107 11.63 -10.37 -6.58
CA GLN A 107 13.02 -9.92 -6.80
C GLN A 107 13.63 -9.24 -5.56
N HIS A 108 12.82 -8.52 -4.79
CA HIS A 108 13.28 -7.76 -3.63
C HIS A 108 12.94 -8.41 -2.28
N ASN A 109 12.39 -9.62 -2.27
CA ASN A 109 11.96 -10.36 -1.08
C ASN A 109 11.09 -9.50 -0.14
N ILE A 110 10.06 -8.85 -0.68
CA ILE A 110 9.16 -8.00 0.12
C ILE A 110 7.97 -8.86 0.60
N PRO A 111 7.74 -9.02 1.91
CA PRO A 111 6.54 -9.72 2.39
C PRO A 111 5.25 -8.94 2.11
N ALA A 112 4.61 -9.20 0.97
CA ALA A 112 3.40 -8.49 0.56
C ALA A 112 2.40 -9.39 -0.17
N GLU A 113 1.11 -9.14 0.04
CA GLU A 113 0.01 -9.76 -0.67
C GLU A 113 -0.30 -8.96 -1.94
N VAL A 114 -0.12 -9.56 -3.13
CA VAL A 114 -0.47 -8.88 -4.39
C VAL A 114 -1.91 -9.19 -4.77
N VAL A 115 -2.75 -8.17 -4.72
CA VAL A 115 -4.19 -8.26 -4.98
C VAL A 115 -4.51 -7.56 -6.29
N LYS A 116 -5.27 -8.24 -7.17
CA LYS A 116 -5.79 -7.63 -8.39
C LYS A 116 -6.98 -6.74 -8.04
N ILE A 117 -6.95 -5.50 -8.50
CA ILE A 117 -8.10 -4.59 -8.49
C ILE A 117 -8.55 -4.32 -9.93
N ASP A 118 -9.86 -4.24 -10.14
CA ASP A 118 -10.51 -4.03 -11.43
C ASP A 118 -11.09 -2.62 -11.53
#